data_AF-A0A966RLD8-F1
#
_entry.id   AF-A0A966RLD8-F1
#
_cell.length_a   1.000
_cell.length_b   1.000
_cell.length_c   1.000
_cell.angle_alpha   90.00
_cell.angle_beta   90.00
_cell.angle_gamma   90.00
#
_symmetry.space_group_name_H-M   'P 1'
#
loop_
_entity.id
_entity.type
_entity.pdbx_description
1 polymer ?
#
loop_
_entity_poly.entity_id
_entity_poly.type
_entity_poly.pdbx_seq_one_letter_code
_entity_poly.pdbx_strand_id
1 'polypeptide(L)'
;MTSPTQASNHSQPLAANHLQSQVPVELHAPDISAYRRMSSISRSPDLDYVWRFESGKPGPHVLIQALTHGNELCGAITLDFLLRQEVRPLHGVLSLVFANVEAYKRWDPANPHG
;
A
#
# COMPACT_ATOMS: atom_id res chain seq x y z
N MET A 1 -58.55 -4.36 -37.04
CA MET A 1 -58.17 -5.17 -35.87
C MET A 1 -57.36 -6.35 -36.36
N THR A 2 -56.03 -6.29 -36.27
CA THR A 2 -55.09 -7.40 -36.00
C THR A 2 -53.69 -6.81 -35.84
N SER A 3 -53.03 -7.17 -34.74
CA SER A 3 -51.79 -6.60 -34.21
C SER A 3 -50.53 -7.02 -34.99
N PRO A 4 -49.42 -6.26 -34.91
CA PRO A 4 -48.12 -6.70 -35.42
C PRO A 4 -47.38 -7.58 -34.40
N THR A 5 -46.78 -8.67 -34.90
CA THR A 5 -46.04 -9.68 -34.13
C THR A 5 -44.54 -9.36 -34.08
N GLN A 6 -44.06 -9.14 -32.85
CA GLN A 6 -42.73 -9.40 -32.27
C GLN A 6 -41.46 -8.98 -33.02
N ALA A 7 -40.78 -7.97 -32.44
CA ALA A 7 -39.36 -7.72 -32.62
C ALA A 7 -38.53 -8.82 -31.92
N SER A 8 -37.61 -9.45 -32.66
CA SER A 8 -36.63 -10.37 -32.11
C SER A 8 -35.48 -9.63 -31.44
N ASN A 9 -35.35 -9.83 -30.13
CA ASN A 9 -34.21 -9.46 -29.31
C ASN A 9 -32.92 -10.08 -29.86
N HIS A 10 -32.01 -9.25 -30.37
CA HIS A 10 -30.59 -9.60 -30.41
C HIS A 10 -29.89 -8.93 -29.22
N SER A 11 -29.73 -9.72 -28.17
CA SER A 11 -28.89 -9.46 -27.01
C SER A 11 -27.44 -9.25 -27.45
N GLN A 12 -26.99 -7.99 -27.57
CA GLN A 12 -25.57 -7.70 -27.48
C GLN A 12 -25.22 -7.56 -25.99
N PRO A 13 -24.23 -8.30 -25.47
CA PRO A 13 -23.82 -8.14 -24.09
C PRO A 13 -23.32 -6.71 -23.90
N LEU A 14 -23.80 -6.04 -22.85
CA LEU A 14 -23.17 -4.85 -22.31
C LEU A 14 -21.73 -5.22 -22.01
N ALA A 15 -20.83 -4.86 -22.92
CA ALA A 15 -19.41 -4.82 -22.61
C ALA A 15 -19.31 -3.84 -21.44
N ALA A 16 -19.20 -4.39 -20.23
CA ALA A 16 -18.70 -3.68 -19.09
C ALA A 16 -17.23 -3.36 -19.39
N ASN A 17 -17.02 -2.40 -20.29
CA ASN A 17 -15.78 -1.68 -20.42
C ASN A 17 -15.60 -0.96 -19.10
N HIS A 18 -15.01 -1.67 -18.15
CA HIS A 18 -14.36 -1.06 -17.01
C HIS A 18 -13.36 -0.09 -17.63
N LEU A 19 -13.68 1.20 -17.60
CA LEU A 19 -12.75 2.28 -17.90
C LEU A 19 -11.64 2.18 -16.85
N GLN A 20 -10.73 1.21 -16.99
CA GLN A 20 -9.45 1.21 -16.32
C GLN A 20 -8.84 2.55 -16.66
N SER A 21 -8.62 3.35 -15.62
CA SER A 21 -8.17 4.73 -15.75
C SER A 21 -6.96 4.78 -16.67
N GLN A 22 -7.09 5.44 -17.83
CA GLN A 22 -5.99 5.69 -18.76
C GLN A 22 -4.95 6.70 -18.22
N VAL A 23 -5.02 7.01 -16.92
CA VAL A 23 -4.10 7.92 -16.27
C VAL A 23 -2.78 7.17 -16.08
N PRO A 24 -1.66 7.67 -16.64
CA PRO A 24 -0.38 7.03 -16.49
C PRO A 24 0.03 6.99 -15.01
N VAL A 25 0.65 5.88 -14.60
CA VAL A 25 1.26 5.78 -13.27
C VAL A 25 2.55 6.59 -13.27
N GLU A 26 2.59 7.66 -12.49
CA GLU A 26 3.76 8.55 -12.36
C GLU A 26 4.63 8.21 -11.13
N LEU A 27 4.13 7.35 -10.23
CA LEU A 27 4.82 6.95 -9.01
C LEU A 27 5.69 5.72 -9.24
N HIS A 28 6.88 5.72 -8.63
CA HIS A 28 7.76 4.57 -8.59
C HIS A 28 7.66 3.89 -7.23
N ALA A 29 7.39 2.59 -7.24
CA ALA A 29 7.36 1.76 -6.03
C ALA A 29 8.78 1.61 -5.46
N PRO A 30 9.06 2.03 -4.20
CA PRO A 30 10.38 1.83 -3.59
C PRO A 30 10.69 0.35 -3.32
N ASP A 31 11.95 -0.04 -3.39
CA ASP A 31 12.36 -1.37 -2.92
C ASP A 31 12.34 -1.43 -1.38
N ILE A 32 11.28 -2.03 -0.84
CA ILE A 32 11.12 -2.18 0.61
C ILE A 32 11.82 -3.42 1.15
N SER A 33 12.39 -4.29 0.31
CA SER A 33 13.03 -5.53 0.75
C SER A 33 14.24 -5.28 1.66
N ALA A 34 14.89 -4.13 1.52
CA ALA A 34 15.92 -3.62 2.41
C ALA A 34 15.44 -3.45 3.87
N TYR A 35 14.14 -3.20 4.05
CA TYR A 35 13.51 -2.98 5.36
C TYR A 35 12.96 -4.24 6.00
N ARG A 36 13.18 -5.41 5.39
CA ARG A 36 12.65 -6.69 5.86
C ARG A 36 13.15 -7.05 7.25
N ARG A 37 14.44 -6.83 7.57
CA ARG A 37 15.06 -7.34 8.80
C ARG A 37 15.48 -6.26 9.81
N MET A 38 15.09 -6.58 11.05
CA MET A 38 15.48 -6.10 12.39
C MET A 38 14.79 -4.86 12.96
N SER A 39 13.77 -5.13 13.79
CA SER A 39 13.35 -4.26 14.88
C SER A 39 14.46 -4.23 15.94
N SER A 40 15.02 -3.05 16.22
CA SER A 40 16.07 -2.85 17.23
C SER A 40 15.54 -2.76 18.67
N ILE A 41 14.37 -3.34 18.97
CA ILE A 41 13.84 -3.42 20.32
C ILE A 41 13.82 -4.88 20.76
N SER A 42 14.63 -5.15 21.78
CA SER A 42 14.56 -6.26 22.72
C SER A 42 13.40 -7.26 22.50
N ARG A 43 13.74 -8.44 21.98
CA ARG A 43 13.03 -9.74 22.13
C ARG A 43 11.79 -10.06 21.27
N SER A 44 11.50 -9.35 20.17
CA SER A 44 10.59 -9.89 19.14
C SER A 44 11.32 -10.19 17.83
N PRO A 45 11.92 -11.38 17.68
CA PRO A 45 12.65 -11.78 16.47
C PRO A 45 11.77 -11.98 15.21
N ASP A 46 10.44 -11.85 15.31
CA ASP A 46 9.50 -12.38 14.30
C ASP A 46 8.67 -11.32 13.54
N LEU A 47 8.99 -10.03 13.64
CA LEU A 47 8.24 -8.96 12.96
C LEU A 47 9.04 -8.36 11.80
N ASP A 48 8.93 -8.99 10.63
CA ASP A 48 9.45 -8.43 9.37
C ASP A 48 8.77 -7.07 9.08
N TYR A 49 9.53 -6.11 8.54
CA TYR A 49 9.06 -4.78 8.12
C TYR A 49 8.47 -3.87 9.21
N VAL A 50 8.79 -4.14 10.47
CA VAL A 50 8.43 -3.28 11.61
C VAL A 50 9.69 -2.67 12.21
N TRP A 51 9.73 -1.33 12.24
CA TRP A 51 10.82 -0.57 12.83
C TRP A 51 10.31 0.16 14.06
N ARG A 52 11.08 0.11 15.15
CA ARG A 52 10.76 0.81 16.40
C ARG A 52 12.00 1.57 16.85
N PHE A 53 11.82 2.84 17.18
CA PHE A 53 12.85 3.73 17.66
C PHE A 53 12.41 4.33 18.99
N GLU A 54 13.26 4.27 20.00
CA GLU A 54 12.99 4.82 21.32
C GLU A 54 13.90 6.01 21.58
N SER A 55 13.33 7.11 22.10
CA SER A 55 14.09 8.32 22.43
C SER A 55 14.81 8.24 23.79
N GLY A 56 14.44 7.28 24.64
CA GLY A 56 14.84 7.21 26.05
C GLY A 56 14.21 8.27 26.96
N LYS A 57 13.36 9.17 26.43
CA LYS A 57 12.65 10.21 27.20
C LYS A 57 11.15 9.90 27.28
N PRO A 58 10.48 10.21 28.40
CA PRO A 58 9.02 10.11 28.48
C PRO A 58 8.35 10.90 27.36
N GLY A 59 7.32 10.31 26.76
CA GLY A 59 6.57 10.90 25.65
C GLY A 59 5.60 9.90 25.00
N PRO A 60 4.83 10.34 24.00
CA PRO A 60 3.83 9.50 23.34
C PRO A 60 4.49 8.38 22.50
N HIS A 61 3.73 7.31 22.25
CA HIS A 61 4.08 6.33 21.22
C HIS A 61 3.29 6.64 19.95
N VAL A 62 4.01 6.96 18.88
CA VAL A 62 3.43 7.23 17.55
C VAL A 62 3.69 6.04 16.62
N LEU A 63 2.65 5.61 15.90
CA LEU A 63 2.74 4.64 14.81
C LEU A 63 2.46 5.36 13.48
N ILE A 64 3.33 5.14 12.50
CA ILE A 64 3.08 5.48 11.10
C ILE A 64 3.04 4.19 10.30
N GLN A 65 1.89 3.91 9.69
CA GLN A 65 1.66 2.70 8.90
C GLN A 65 1.47 3.07 7.43
N ALA A 66 2.06 2.25 6.55
CA ALA A 66 1.79 2.24 5.13
C ALA A 66 1.32 0.86 4.66
N LEU A 67 0.81 0.83 3.43
CA LEU A 67 0.37 -0.39 2.74
C LEU A 67 -0.77 -1.09 3.49
N THR A 68 -1.86 -0.36 3.75
CA THR A 68 -3.12 -1.02 4.11
C THR A 68 -3.61 -1.82 2.91
N HIS A 69 -3.66 -1.17 1.74
CA HIS A 69 -3.73 -1.82 0.44
C HIS A 69 -2.36 -1.83 -0.25
N GLY A 70 -2.11 -2.84 -1.08
CA GLY A 70 -0.81 -3.02 -1.75
C GLY A 70 -0.48 -1.94 -2.79
N ASN A 71 -1.49 -1.25 -3.33
CA ASN A 71 -1.35 -0.23 -4.37
C ASN A 71 -1.26 1.22 -3.82
N GLU A 72 -1.28 1.42 -2.50
CA GLU A 72 -1.18 2.74 -1.85
C GLU A 72 0.29 3.21 -1.73
N LEU A 73 0.95 3.45 -2.88
CA LEU A 73 2.39 3.67 -2.97
C LEU A 73 2.91 4.89 -2.20
N CYS A 74 2.11 5.96 -2.07
CA CYS A 74 2.53 7.18 -1.38
C CYS A 74 2.97 6.92 0.06
N GLY A 75 2.30 6.00 0.77
CA GLY A 75 2.68 5.60 2.11
C GLY A 75 4.02 4.88 2.14
N ALA A 76 4.26 3.96 1.20
CA ALA A 76 5.53 3.24 1.11
C ALA A 76 6.69 4.17 0.77
N ILE A 77 6.49 5.12 -0.16
CA ILE A 77 7.46 6.17 -0.51
C ILE A 77 7.79 7.02 0.72
N THR A 78 6.78 7.40 1.51
CA THR A 78 6.98 8.18 2.72
C THR A 78 7.81 7.42 3.75
N LEU A 79 7.51 6.15 4.00
CA LEU A 79 8.29 5.36 4.97
C LEU A 79 9.71 5.09 4.49
N ASP A 80 9.92 4.80 3.20
CA ASP A 80 11.26 4.69 2.59
C ASP A 80 12.07 5.97 2.82
N PHE A 81 11.48 7.14 2.56
CA PHE A 81 12.11 8.42 2.83
C PHE A 81 12.48 8.59 4.31
N LEU A 82 11.55 8.37 5.24
CA LEU A 82 11.80 8.53 6.68
C LEU A 82 12.91 7.59 7.19
N LEU A 83 12.94 6.35 6.69
CA LEU A 83 13.96 5.35 7.05
C LEU A 83 15.33 5.74 6.49
N ARG A 84 15.42 6.19 5.23
CA ARG A 84 16.66 6.69 4.62
C ARG A 84 17.22 7.94 5.29
N GLN A 85 16.34 8.81 5.79
CA GLN A 85 16.72 9.99 6.56
C GLN A 85 17.02 9.68 8.03
N GLU A 86 16.94 8.41 8.44
CA GLU A 86 17.19 7.96 9.81
C GLU A 86 16.38 8.74 10.85
N VAL A 87 15.11 9.04 10.56
CA VAL A 87 14.26 9.81 11.48
C VAL A 87 14.16 9.12 12.84
N ARG A 88 14.28 9.90 13.93
CA ARG A 88 14.17 9.43 15.32
C ARG A 88 13.23 10.31 16.13
N PRO A 89 12.48 9.75 17.09
CA PRO A 89 11.64 10.54 17.98
C PRO A 89 12.50 11.37 18.94
N LEU A 90 12.09 12.62 19.19
CA LEU A 90 12.72 13.46 20.22
C LEU A 90 12.29 13.05 21.65
N HIS A 91 11.05 12.57 21.78
CA HIS A 91 10.41 12.10 23.01
C HIS A 91 9.50 10.91 22.72
N GLY A 92 9.40 9.95 23.64
CA GLY A 92 8.60 8.75 23.47
C GLY A 92 9.18 7.76 22.45
N VAL A 93 8.30 7.16 21.66
CA VAL A 93 8.60 6.05 20.74
C VAL A 93 7.99 6.32 19.36
N LEU A 94 8.72 5.98 18.30
CA LEU A 94 8.23 5.98 16.93
C LEU A 94 8.27 4.56 16.37
N SER A 95 7.14 4.08 15.85
CA SER A 95 7.05 2.85 15.08
C SER A 95 6.70 3.15 13.61
N LEU A 96 7.44 2.54 12.68
CA LEU A 96 7.18 2.59 11.24
C LEU A 96 6.86 1.19 10.74
N VAL A 97 5.76 1.02 10.02
CA VAL A 97 5.23 -0.31 9.65
C VAL A 97 4.80 -0.37 8.18
N PHE A 98 5.30 -1.37 7.46
CA PHE A 98 4.72 -1.79 6.18
C PHE A 98 3.78 -2.99 6.44
N ALA A 99 2.46 -2.79 6.36
CA ALA A 99 1.49 -3.76 6.87
C ALA A 99 1.16 -4.91 5.89
N ASN A 100 0.93 -4.61 4.61
CA ASN A 100 0.48 -5.58 3.61
C ASN A 100 1.51 -5.81 2.50
N VAL A 101 2.71 -6.22 2.90
CA VAL A 101 3.87 -6.36 2.00
C VAL A 101 3.62 -7.35 0.85
N GLU A 102 2.90 -8.44 1.10
CA GLU A 102 2.61 -9.41 0.03
C GLU A 102 1.66 -8.86 -1.02
N ALA A 103 0.71 -7.98 -0.67
CA ALA A 103 -0.10 -7.28 -1.67
C ALA A 103 0.74 -6.26 -2.45
N TYR A 104 1.61 -5.52 -1.77
CA TYR A 104 2.53 -4.58 -2.41
C TYR A 104 3.45 -5.25 -3.43
N LYS A 105 4.00 -6.42 -3.09
CA LYS A 105 4.83 -7.22 -4.01
C LYS A 105 4.10 -7.69 -5.27
N ARG A 106 2.76 -7.79 -5.22
CA ARG A 106 1.92 -8.18 -6.37
C ARG A 106 1.47 -6.97 -7.20
N TRP A 107 1.74 -5.74 -6.76
CA TRP A 107 1.34 -4.56 -7.50
C TRP A 107 2.06 -4.48 -8.85
N ASP A 108 1.29 -4.16 -9.88
CA ASP A 108 1.77 -4.04 -11.26
C ASP A 108 1.39 -2.64 -11.80
N PRO A 109 2.36 -1.81 -12.23
CA PRO A 109 2.05 -0.51 -12.85
C PRO A 109 1.19 -0.61 -14.11
N ALA A 110 1.19 -1.76 -14.81
CA ALA A 110 0.31 -1.99 -15.96
C ALA A 110 -1.14 -2.33 -15.54
N ASN A 111 -1.35 -2.76 -14.29
CA ASN A 111 -2.66 -3.00 -13.70
C ASN A 111 -2.73 -2.46 -12.25
N PRO A 112 -2.71 -1.13 -12.07
CA PRO A 112 -2.42 -0.52 -10.77
C PRO A 112 -3.55 -0.68 -9.73
N HIS A 113 -4.74 -1.10 -10.16
CA HIS A 113 -5.92 -1.26 -9.31
C HIS A 113 -6.26 -2.72 -8.96
N GLY A 114 -5.59 -3.69 -9.60
CA GLY A 114 -5.84 -5.13 -9.41
C GLY A 114 -6.87 -5.71 -10.36
#